data_AF-A0A1S9BT55-F1
#
_entry.id   AF-A0A1S9BT55-F1
#
_cell.length_a   1.000
_cell.length_b   1.000
_cell.length_c   1.000
_cell.angle_alpha   90.00
_cell.angle_beta   90.00
_cell.angle_gamma   90.00
#
_symmetry.space_group_name_H-M   'P 1'
#
loop_
_entity.id
_entity.type
_entity.pdbx_description
1 polymer ?
#
loop_
_entity_poly.entity_id
_entity_poly.type
_entity_poly.pdbx_seq_one_letter_code
_entity_poly.pdbx_strand_id
1 'polypeptide(L)' 'MRELKGERLEKELERLKLMHEYENAHAEYAFIAGVDEAGRGPLAGPVVAACCILPKDAEILYLNDSKKLSEKRREAL' A
#
# COMPACT_ATOMS: atom_id res chain seq x y z
N MET A 1 9.99 -11.04 8.62
CA MET A 1 9.05 -10.06 9.24
C MET A 1 8.64 -10.59 10.62
N ARG A 2 8.22 -9.73 11.56
CA ARG A 2 7.59 -10.22 12.80
C ARG A 2 6.17 -10.65 12.45
N GLU A 3 5.87 -11.92 12.67
CA GLU A 3 4.56 -12.52 12.41
C GLU A 3 3.45 -11.75 13.16
N LEU A 4 2.40 -11.34 12.45
CA LEU A 4 1.20 -10.77 13.06
C LEU A 4 0.35 -11.90 13.62
N LYS A 5 0.00 -11.84 14.91
CA LYS A 5 -0.85 -12.82 15.60
C LYS A 5 -1.85 -12.12 16.52
N GLY A 6 -2.98 -12.79 16.75
CA GLY A 6 -4.05 -12.33 17.64
C GLY A 6 -4.51 -10.91 17.30
N GLU A 7 -4.69 -10.08 18.34
CA GLU A 7 -5.19 -8.70 18.22
C GLU A 7 -4.44 -7.83 17.21
N ARG A 8 -3.13 -8.08 16.99
CA ARG A 8 -2.34 -7.28 16.04
C ARG A 8 -2.70 -7.58 14.59
N LEU A 9 -3.01 -8.85 14.30
CA LEU A 9 -3.45 -9.26 12.96
C LEU A 9 -4.85 -8.71 12.68
N GLU A 10 -5.76 -8.82 13.65
CA GLU A 10 -7.13 -8.31 13.53
C GLU A 10 -7.15 -6.81 13.24
N LYS A 11 -6.36 -6.02 13.98
CA LYS A 11 -6.22 -4.57 13.73
C LYS A 11 -5.65 -4.25 12.35
N GLU A 12 -4.70 -5.05 11.86
CA GLU A 12 -4.15 -4.83 10.52
C GLU A 12 -5.18 -5.16 9.43
N LEU A 13 -5.93 -6.23 9.58
CA LEU A 13 -7.02 -6.58 8.65
C LEU A 13 -8.12 -5.51 8.66
N GLU A 14 -8.48 -4.98 9.82
CA GLU A 14 -9.45 -3.89 9.93
C GLU A 14 -8.93 -2.61 9.24
N ARG A 15 -7.65 -2.28 9.41
CA ARG A 15 -7.00 -1.18 8.69
C ARG A 15 -7.04 -1.37 7.18
N LEU A 16 -6.71 -2.56 6.69
CA LEU A 16 -6.73 -2.87 5.24
C LEU A 16 -8.16 -2.78 4.68
N LYS A 17 -9.16 -3.25 5.42
CA LYS A 17 -10.57 -3.10 5.03
C LYS A 17 -10.98 -1.64 4.86
N LEU A 18 -10.55 -0.77 5.78
CA LEU A 18 -10.79 0.67 5.67
C LEU A 18 -10.05 1.29 4.48
N MET A 19 -8.84 0.83 4.16
CA MET A 19 -8.10 1.32 2.99
C MET A 19 -8.79 0.98 1.66
N HIS A 20 -9.44 -0.19 1.57
CA HIS A 20 -10.18 -0.61 0.38
C HIS A 20 -11.52 0.12 0.17
N GLU A 21 -11.85 1.13 0.97
CA GLU A 21 -13.11 1.88 0.84
C GLU A 21 -13.31 2.41 -0.59
N TYR A 22 -12.27 2.99 -1.19
CA TYR A 22 -12.35 3.59 -2.52
C TYR A 22 -12.50 2.53 -3.62
N GLU A 23 -11.73 1.45 -3.55
CA GLU A 23 -11.81 0.33 -4.50
C GLU A 23 -13.18 -0.35 -4.44
N ASN A 24 -13.73 -0.51 -3.23
CA ASN A 24 -15.05 -1.10 -3.02
C ASN A 24 -16.18 -0.20 -3.54
N ALA A 25 -16.06 1.12 -3.35
CA ALA A 25 -17.02 2.09 -3.88
C ALA A 25 -17.05 2.13 -5.41
N HIS A 26 -15.97 1.65 -6.05
CA HIS A 26 -15.76 1.64 -7.50
C HIS A 26 -15.65 0.21 -8.07
N ALA A 27 -16.26 -0.77 -7.40
CA ALA A 27 -16.16 -2.19 -7.75
C ALA A 27 -16.69 -2.54 -9.15
N GLU A 28 -17.48 -1.64 -9.77
CA GLU A 28 -17.98 -1.76 -11.14
C GLU A 28 -16.86 -1.74 -12.20
N TYR A 29 -15.71 -1.15 -11.89
CA TYR A 29 -14.59 -1.13 -12.81
C TYR A 29 -13.84 -2.48 -12.81
N ALA A 30 -13.38 -2.88 -13.99
CA ALA A 30 -12.58 -4.10 -14.15
C ALA A 30 -11.17 -3.93 -13.58
N PHE A 31 -10.61 -2.72 -13.66
CA PHE A 31 -9.26 -2.39 -13.22
C PHE A 31 -9.28 -1.05 -12.48
N ILE A 32 -8.71 -1.02 -11.28
CA ILE A 32 -8.53 0.19 -10.48
C ILE A 32 -7.03 0.33 -10.23
N ALA A 33 -6.49 1.50 -10.56
CA ALA A 33 -5.06 1.76 -10.47
C ALA A 33 -4.78 2.82 -9.40
N GLY A 34 -4.02 2.44 -8.38
CA GLY A 34 -3.46 3.36 -7.40
C GLY A 34 -2.22 4.05 -7.96
N VAL A 35 -2.10 5.36 -7.74
CA VAL A 35 -0.97 6.17 -8.21
C VAL A 35 -0.36 6.94 -7.04
N ASP A 36 0.97 7.06 -7.03
CA ASP A 36 1.70 7.85 -6.02
C ASP A 36 3.02 8.38 -6.60
N GLU A 37 3.55 9.46 -6.02
CA GLU A 37 4.82 10.06 -6.40
C GLU A 37 5.79 10.20 -5.23
N ALA A 38 7.08 10.07 -5.55
CA ALA A 38 8.18 10.33 -4.63
C ALA A 38 9.12 11.39 -5.22
N GLY A 39 9.71 12.21 -4.35
CA GLY A 39 10.72 13.19 -4.74
C GLY A 39 10.22 14.63 -4.96
N ARG A 40 8.99 14.98 -4.55
CA ARG A 40 8.46 16.36 -4.68
C ARG A 40 9.12 17.41 -3.76
N GLY A 41 9.82 16.97 -2.72
CA GLY A 41 10.36 17.84 -1.65
C GLY A 41 11.84 18.25 -1.77
N PRO A 42 12.76 17.38 -2.24
CA PRO A 42 14.16 17.73 -2.43
C PRO A 42 14.39 18.91 -3.39
N LEU A 43 15.48 19.66 -3.18
CA LEU A 43 15.89 20.78 -4.04
C LEU A 43 16.34 20.33 -5.45
N ALA A 44 16.86 19.12 -5.56
CA ALA A 44 17.35 18.52 -6.79
C ALA A 44 17.11 17.01 -6.78
N GLY A 45 17.06 16.44 -7.98
CA GLY A 45 16.67 15.03 -8.21
C GLY A 45 15.31 14.94 -8.91
N PRO A 46 15.03 13.81 -9.60
CA PRO A 46 13.78 13.65 -10.32
C PRO A 46 12.61 13.42 -9.36
N VAL A 47 11.41 13.83 -9.79
CA VAL A 47 10.15 13.30 -9.25
C VAL A 47 9.84 12.02 -10.02
N VAL A 48 9.53 10.96 -9.29
CA VAL A 48 9.18 9.65 -9.87
C VAL A 48 7.76 9.31 -9.45
N ALA A 49 6.92 8.94 -10.40
CA ALA A 49 5.57 8.45 -10.16
C ALA A 49 5.47 6.96 -10.50
N ALA A 50 4.60 6.26 -9.79
CA ALA A 50 4.29 4.86 -10.04
C ALA A 50 2.77 4.64 -10.09
N CYS A 51 2.37 3.58 -10.79
CA CYS A 51 0.98 3.15 -10.92
C CYS A 51 0.92 1.64 -10.68
N CYS A 52 -0.03 1.18 -9.86
CA CYS A 52 -0.21 -0.23 -9.56
C CYS A 52 -1.69 -0.61 -9.63
N ILE A 53 -2.00 -1.70 -10.31
CA ILE A 53 -3.33 -2.32 -10.31
C ILE A 53 -3.24 -3.59 -9.48
N LEU A 54 -3.99 -3.65 -8.38
CA LEU A 54 -4.05 -4.82 -7.52
C LEU A 54 -5.21 -5.75 -7.94
N PRO A 55 -5.08 -7.07 -7.69
CA PRO A 55 -6.24 -7.97 -7.69
C PRO A 55 -7.32 -7.48 -6.71
N LYS A 56 -8.60 -7.75 -7.01
CA LYS A 56 -9.74 -7.25 -6.21
C LYS A 56 -9.75 -7.75 -4.76
N ASP A 57 -9.12 -8.88 -4.49
CA ASP A 57 -9.04 -9.57 -3.20
C ASP A 57 -7.63 -9.52 -2.59
N ALA A 58 -6.77 -8.62 -3.08
CA ALA A 58 -5.41 -8.53 -2.60
C ALA A 58 -5.34 -8.05 -1.15
N GLU A 59 -4.90 -8.93 -0.24
CA GLU A 59 -4.60 -8.58 1.15
C GLU A 59 -3.08 -8.52 1.35
N ILE A 60 -2.50 -7.33 1.17
CA ILE A 60 -1.07 -7.11 1.35
C ILE A 60 -0.81 -6.62 2.78
N LEU A 61 -0.48 -7.57 3.66
CA LEU A 61 -0.09 -7.22 5.03
C LEU A 61 1.12 -6.27 5.04
N TYR A 62 1.14 -5.37 6.02
CA TYR A 62 2.21 -4.37 6.18
C TYR A 62 2.30 -3.34 5.05
N LEU A 63 1.30 -3.24 4.17
CA LEU A 63 1.19 -2.20 3.16
C LEU A 63 1.01 -0.83 3.83
N ASN A 64 2.13 -0.15 4.09
CA ASN A 64 2.17 1.11 4.83
C ASN A 64 3.29 2.00 4.28
N ASP A 65 3.20 3.31 4.52
CA ASP A 65 4.14 4.30 4.00
C ASP A 65 5.58 3.87 4.32
N SER A 66 6.35 3.74 3.24
CA SER A 66 7.73 3.30 3.20
C SER A 66 8.68 4.10 4.10
N LYS A 67 8.23 5.24 4.66
CA LYS A 67 8.94 6.05 5.66
C LYS A 67 9.21 5.33 7.00
N LYS A 68 8.60 4.16 7.27
CA LYS A 68 8.90 3.30 8.43
C LYS A 68 9.55 1.96 8.06
N LEU A 69 9.81 1.71 6.78
CA LEU A 69 10.42 0.48 6.30
C LEU A 69 11.91 0.72 6.02
N SER A 70 12.77 -0.16 6.53
CA SER A 70 14.17 -0.19 6.10
C SER A 70 14.27 -0.51 4.61
N GLU A 71 15.31 -0.04 3.93
CA GLU A 71 15.56 -0.27 2.49
C GLU A 71 15.39 -1.75 2.09
N LYS A 72 16.03 -2.67 2.83
CA LYS A 72 15.87 -4.14 2.66
C LYS A 72 14.43 -4.67 2.76
N ARG A 73 13.54 -3.96 3.47
CA ARG A 73 12.12 -4.36 3.60
C ARG A 73 11.27 -3.81 2.46
N ARG A 74 11.72 -2.72 1.80
CA ARG A 74 11.06 -2.15 0.63
C ARG A 74 11.29 -3.03 -0.60
N GLU A 75 12.48 -3.59 -0.76
CA GLU A 75 12.84 -4.43 -1.92
C GLU A 75 12.22 -5.84 -1.89
N ALA A 76 11.70 -6.28 -0.75
CA ALA A 76 11.15 -7.63 -0.56
C ALA A 76 9.62 -7.69 -0.66
N LEU A 77 8.97 -6.54 -0.86
CA LEU A 77 7.55 -6.39 -1.15
C LEU A 77 7.36 -6.29 -2.66
#